data_AF-A0AA37QPY2-F1
#
_entry.id   AF-A0AA37QPY2-F1
#
_cell.length_a   1.000
_cell.length_b   1.000
_cell.length_c   1.000
_cell.angle_alpha   90.00
_cell.angle_beta   90.00
_cell.angle_gamma   90.00
#
_symmetry.space_group_name_H-M   'P 1'
#
loop_
_entity.id
_entity.type
_entity.pdbx_description
1 polymer ?
#
loop_
_entity_poly.entity_id
_entity_poly.type
_entity_poly.pdbx_seq_one_letter_code
_entity_poly.pdbx_strand_id
1 'polypeptide(L)' 'MKILAAAESALNEVERDSNSLRSKELREAIQQKIDEQREAIKALRRLYN' A
#
# COMPACT_ATOMS: atom_id res chain seq x y z
N MET A 1 10.98 -5.75 12.78
CA MET A 1 9.71 -5.21 12.23
C MET A 1 9.75 -3.78 11.68
N LYS A 2 10.80 -2.96 11.87
CA LYS A 2 10.86 -1.57 11.32
C LYS A 2 10.65 -1.48 9.80
N ILE A 3 11.13 -2.49 9.06
CA ILE A 3 10.98 -2.56 7.60
C ILE A 3 9.51 -2.69 7.18
N LEU A 4 8.70 -3.50 7.87
CA LEU A 4 7.28 -3.65 7.56
C LEU A 4 6.50 -2.37 7.89
N ALA A 5 6.86 -1.67 8.96
CA ALA A 5 6.27 -0.37 9.28
C ALA A 5 6.64 0.71 8.24
N ALA A 6 7.88 0.71 7.76
CA ALA A 6 8.32 1.62 6.68
C ALA A 6 7.58 1.32 5.37
N ALA A 7 7.38 0.05 5.03
CA ALA A 7 6.60 -0.36 3.86
C ALA A 7 5.14 0.12 3.95
N GLU A 8 4.49 0.02 5.11
CA GLU A 8 3.14 0.55 5.31
C GLU A 8 3.09 2.08 5.17
N SER A 9 4.09 2.79 5.70
CA SER A 9 4.18 4.25 5.54
C SER A 9 4.29 4.63 4.06
N ALA A 10 5.14 3.95 3.30
CA ALA A 10 5.30 4.19 1.87
C ALA A 10 3.99 3.94 1.09
N LEU A 11 3.23 2.89 1.43
CA LEU A 11 1.92 2.65 0.81
C LEU A 11 0.92 3.78 1.11
N ASN A 12 0.95 4.35 2.32
CA ASN A 12 0.09 5.48 2.67
C ASN A 12 0.47 6.76 1.92
N GLU A 13 1.76 6.97 1.64
CA GLU A 13 2.23 8.08 0.80
C GLU A 13 1.74 7.92 -0.64
N VAL A 14 1.92 6.73 -1.23
CA VAL A 14 1.43 6.44 -2.60
C VAL A 14 -0.09 6.59 -2.68
N GLU A 15 -0.85 6.16 -1.66
CA GLU A 15 -2.30 6.35 -1.61
C GLU A 15 -2.68 7.84 -1.66
N ARG A 16 -2.01 8.67 -0.85
CA ARG A 16 -2.23 10.13 -0.83
C ARG A 16 -1.91 10.77 -2.17
N ASP A 17 -0.77 10.44 -2.75
CA ASP A 17 -0.37 10.97 -4.05
C ASP A 17 -1.33 10.54 -5.15
N SER A 18 -1.77 9.28 -5.12
CA SER A 18 -2.72 8.74 -6.09
C SER A 18 -4.07 9.46 -6.04
N ASN A 19 -4.53 9.88 -4.85
CA ASN A 19 -5.79 10.60 -4.70
C ASN A 19 -5.80 11.96 -5.41
N SER A 20 -4.63 12.54 -5.69
CA SER A 20 -4.50 13.79 -6.45
C SER A 20 -4.65 13.60 -7.97
N LEU A 21 -4.57 12.36 -8.47
CA LEU A 21 -4.65 12.06 -9.89
C LEU A 21 -6.05 12.37 -10.41
N ARG A 22 -6.14 12.94 -11.62
CA ARG A 22 -7.43 13.24 -12.28
C ARG A 22 -8.10 11.98 -12.83
N SER A 23 -7.31 11.04 -13.37
CA SER A 23 -7.83 9.81 -13.96
C SER A 23 -8.37 8.85 -12.90
N LYS A 24 -9.67 8.52 -13.00
CA LYS A 24 -10.32 7.55 -12.11
C LYS A 24 -9.75 6.14 -12.29
N GLU A 25 -9.58 5.72 -13.54
CA GLU A 25 -9.03 4.40 -13.88
C GLU A 25 -7.63 4.21 -13.28
N LEU A 26 -6.79 5.24 -13.35
CA LEU A 26 -5.45 5.19 -12.78
C LEU A 26 -5.49 5.12 -11.24
N ARG A 27 -6.40 5.86 -10.59
CA ARG A 27 -6.59 5.77 -9.14
C ARG A 27 -7.03 4.36 -8.73
N GLU A 28 -7.96 3.76 -9.46
CA GLU A 28 -8.45 2.41 -9.16
C GLU A 28 -7.36 1.35 -9.34
N ALA A 29 -6.58 1.44 -10.42
CA ALA A 29 -5.45 0.53 -10.65
C ALA A 29 -4.38 0.65 -9.55
N ILE A 30 -4.06 1.87 -9.11
CA ILE A 30 -3.11 2.10 -8.01
C ILE A 30 -3.67 1.57 -6.69
N GLN A 31 -4.95 1.82 -6.38
CA GLN A 31 -5.59 1.34 -5.15
C GLN A 31 -5.56 -0.19 -5.09
N GLN A 32 -5.88 -0.87 -6.19
CA GLN A 32 -5.82 -2.32 -6.26
C GLN A 32 -4.42 -2.86 -5.90
N LYS A 33 -3.35 -2.20 -6.38
CA LYS A 33 -1.97 -2.57 -6.03
C LYS A 33 -1.61 -2.24 -4.60
N ILE A 34 -2.08 -1.13 -4.05
CA ILE A 34 -1.90 -0.82 -2.62
C ILE A 34 -2.54 -1.91 -1.74
N ASP A 35 -3.75 -2.35 -2.07
CA ASP A 35 -4.47 -3.35 -1.30
C ASP A 35 -3.78 -4.73 -1.36
N GLU A 36 -3.32 -5.15 -2.54
CA GLU A 36 -2.49 -6.36 -2.70
C GLU A 36 -1.24 -6.32 -1.81
N GLN A 37 -0.53 -5.18 -1.77
CA GLN A 37 0.68 -5.03 -0.96
C GLN A 37 0.38 -4.98 0.55
N ARG A 38 -0.73 -4.37 0.96
CA ARG A 38 -1.17 -4.36 2.37
C ARG A 38 -1.43 -5.78 2.89
N GLU A 39 -2.10 -6.62 2.11
CA GLU A 39 -2.33 -8.02 2.51
C GLU A 39 -1.03 -8.83 2.53
N ALA A 40 -0.08 -8.58 1.60
CA ALA A 40 1.24 -9.19 1.64
C ALA A 40 2.02 -8.81 2.92
N ILE A 41 2.03 -7.52 3.30
CA ILE A 41 2.69 -7.06 4.54
C ILE A 41 2.04 -7.70 5.77
N LYS A 42 0.71 -7.80 5.80
CA LYS A 42 -0.03 -8.46 6.89
C LYS A 42 0.30 -9.94 7.00
N ALA A 43 0.44 -10.64 5.88
CA ALA A 43 0.89 -12.03 5.86
C ALA A 43 2.33 -12.15 6.40
N LEU A 44 3.25 -11.28 5.98
CA LEU A 44 4.62 -11.25 6.50
C LEU A 44 4.64 -10.97 8.01
N ARG A 45 3.81 -10.03 8.51
CA ARG A 45 3.70 -9.77 9.95
C ARG A 45 3.29 -11.02 10.74
N ARG A 46 2.39 -11.84 10.20
CA ARG A 46 1.96 -13.10 10.84
C ARG A 46 3.06 -14.16 10.84
N LEU A 47 3.94 -14.18 9.84
CA LEU A 47 5.05 -15.13 9.76
C LEU A 47 6.23 -14.78 10.69
N TYR A 48 6.41 -13.50 10.99
CA TYR A 48 7.52 -13.00 11.81
C TYR A 48 7.11 -12.56 13.23
N ASN A 49 5.85 -12.77 13.61
CA ASN A 49 5.35 -12.70 14.98
C ASN A 49 5.30 -14.10 15.59
#